data_AF-A0A8H4W2B5-F1
#
_entry.id   AF-A0A8H4W2B5-F1
#
_cell.length_a   1.000
_cell.length_b   1.000
_cell.length_c   1.000
_cell.angle_alpha   90.00
_cell.angle_beta   90.00
_cell.angle_gamma   90.00
#
_symmetry.space_group_name_H-M   'P 1'
#
loop_
_entity.id
_entity.type
_entity.pdbx_description
1 polymer ?
#
loop_
_entity_poly.entity_id
_entity_poly.type
_entity_poly.pdbx_seq_one_letter_code
_entity_poly.pdbx_strand_id
1 'polypeptide(L)'
;MSPTEEVKYVTTIHKSIGQHLNAYMLPYGYQFLAELPMTIGRKADRQSLLSQQLKLVYPSSKSPSGAQAANVGENQQKFLASIMQFYREVLKLPKEREIGPNDNFFKLGGQSILLLRLQSKLKRNFKKVPTLPEPFKGPTPLIISQKILDLQPLLQPAQLSIQARI
;
A
#
# COMPACT_ATOMS: atom_id res chain seq x y z
N MET A 1 -12.48 -2.50 24.01
CA MET A 1 -11.10 -2.35 23.55
C MET A 1 -11.00 -0.99 22.86
N SER A 2 -9.95 -0.22 23.10
CA SER A 2 -9.78 1.08 22.42
C SER A 2 -9.34 0.88 20.95
N PRO A 3 -9.63 1.82 20.04
CA PRO A 3 -9.23 1.69 18.63
C PRO A 3 -7.73 1.45 18.42
N THR A 4 -6.89 2.07 19.25
CA THR A 4 -5.42 1.89 19.20
C THR A 4 -5.00 0.47 19.58
N GLU A 5 -5.67 -0.13 20.58
CA GLU A 5 -5.40 -1.50 20.99
C GLU A 5 -5.85 -2.51 19.93
N GLU A 6 -7.00 -2.29 19.28
CA GLU A 6 -7.48 -3.13 18.19
C GLU A 6 -6.48 -3.20 17.03
N VAL A 7 -5.95 -2.05 16.61
CA VAL A 7 -4.91 -1.99 15.55
C VAL A 7 -3.65 -2.73 15.97
N LYS A 8 -3.18 -2.56 17.21
CA LYS A 8 -1.99 -3.26 17.72
C LYS A 8 -2.20 -4.78 17.73
N TYR A 9 -3.37 -5.24 18.16
CA TYR A 9 -3.72 -6.65 18.21
C TYR A 9 -3.78 -7.27 16.80
N VAL A 10 -4.52 -6.63 15.90
CA VAL A 10 -4.63 -7.04 14.49
C VAL A 10 -3.28 -7.10 13.81
N THR A 11 -2.41 -6.10 14.04
CA THR A 11 -1.05 -6.06 13.49
C THR A 11 -0.22 -7.25 13.99
N THR A 12 -0.35 -7.61 15.27
CA THR A 12 0.37 -8.72 15.88
C THR A 12 -0.06 -10.06 15.29
N ILE A 13 -1.37 -10.31 15.19
CA ILE A 13 -1.91 -11.54 14.59
C ILE A 13 -1.50 -11.63 13.11
N HIS A 14 -1.71 -10.55 12.35
CA HIS A 14 -1.39 -10.53 10.92
C HIS A 14 0.09 -10.84 10.66
N LYS A 15 1.00 -10.31 11.50
CA LYS A 15 2.43 -10.65 11.44
C LYS A 15 2.68 -12.12 11.78
N SER A 16 2.04 -12.65 12.81
CA SER A 16 2.21 -14.05 13.24
C SER A 16 1.77 -15.03 12.16
N ILE A 17 0.57 -14.87 11.61
CA ILE A 17 0.05 -15.78 10.58
C ILE A 17 0.83 -15.65 9.26
N GLY A 18 1.40 -14.47 8.97
CA GLY A 18 2.22 -14.24 7.78
C GLY A 18 3.56 -14.96 7.77
N GLN A 19 3.97 -15.54 8.89
CA GLN A 19 5.14 -16.44 8.94
C GLN A 19 4.82 -17.84 8.39
N HIS A 20 3.53 -18.19 8.32
CA HIS A 20 3.05 -19.52 7.92
C HIS A 20 2.23 -19.50 6.63
N LEU A 21 1.84 -18.33 6.16
CA LEU A 21 0.96 -18.14 5.02
C LEU A 21 1.64 -17.36 3.90
N ASN A 22 1.33 -17.73 2.66
CA ASN A 22 1.71 -16.92 1.51
C ASN A 22 1.00 -15.56 1.56
N ALA A 23 1.62 -14.53 0.98
CA ALA A 23 1.11 -13.16 1.05
C ALA A 23 -0.33 -13.00 0.52
N TYR A 24 -0.74 -13.78 -0.47
CA TYR A 24 -2.10 -13.74 -1.05
C TYR A 24 -3.17 -14.39 -0.16
N MET A 25 -2.78 -15.13 0.88
CA MET A 25 -3.68 -15.75 1.85
C MET A 25 -3.94 -14.86 3.06
N LEU A 26 -3.18 -13.78 3.20
CA LEU A 26 -3.29 -12.88 4.34
C LEU A 26 -4.58 -12.07 4.29
N PRO A 27 -5.34 -11.98 5.40
CA PRO A 27 -6.53 -11.14 5.44
C PRO A 27 -6.17 -9.66 5.23
N TYR A 28 -6.92 -9.00 4.36
CA TYR A 28 -6.73 -7.57 4.10
C TYR A 28 -7.19 -6.69 5.28
N GLY A 29 -8.23 -7.10 6.00
CA GLY A 29 -8.80 -6.42 7.16
C GLY A 29 -9.47 -7.41 8.10
N TYR A 30 -9.73 -6.95 9.32
CA TYR A 30 -10.24 -7.76 10.43
C TYR A 30 -11.46 -7.07 11.04
N GLN A 31 -12.45 -7.84 11.48
CA GLN A 31 -13.60 -7.30 12.19
C GLN A 31 -13.71 -7.96 13.55
N PHE A 32 -13.81 -7.14 14.60
CA PHE A 32 -14.13 -7.62 15.94
C PHE A 32 -15.64 -7.79 16.04
N LEU A 33 -16.04 -8.95 16.53
CA LEU A 33 -17.42 -9.29 16.82
C LEU A 33 -17.53 -9.56 18.31
N ALA A 34 -18.62 -9.11 18.94
CA ALA A 34 -18.90 -9.47 20.33
C ALA A 34 -19.15 -10.97 20.48
N GLU A 35 -19.82 -11.55 19.48
CA GLU A 35 -20.09 -12.98 19.36
C GLU A 35 -20.12 -13.38 17.88
N LEU A 36 -19.78 -14.64 17.59
CA LEU A 36 -19.91 -15.18 16.25
C LEU A 36 -21.39 -15.49 16.00
N PRO A 37 -22.05 -14.94 14.96
CA PRO A 37 -23.42 -15.30 14.62
C PRO A 37 -23.53 -16.79 14.34
N MET A 38 -24.53 -17.44 14.93
CA MET A 38 -24.75 -18.88 14.81
C MET A 38 -26.14 -19.16 14.24
N THR A 39 -26.21 -20.13 13.34
CA THR A 39 -27.46 -20.75 12.91
C THR A 39 -28.11 -21.52 14.06
N ILE A 40 -29.39 -21.87 13.92
CA ILE A 40 -30.12 -22.74 14.87
C ILE A 40 -29.35 -24.04 15.13
N GLY A 41 -28.68 -24.59 14.10
CA GLY A 41 -27.84 -25.78 14.20
C GLY A 41 -26.45 -25.56 14.83
N ARG A 42 -26.20 -24.41 15.47
CA ARG A 42 -24.90 -24.03 16.09
C ARG A 42 -23.70 -24.03 15.13
N LYS A 43 -23.95 -23.84 13.83
CA LYS A 43 -22.90 -23.54 12.85
C LYS A 43 -22.78 -22.04 12.68
N ALA A 44 -21.58 -21.54 12.38
CA ALA A 44 -21.38 -20.13 12.05
C ALA A 44 -22.30 -19.70 10.91
N ASP A 45 -23.10 -18.66 11.14
CA ASP A 45 -24.01 -18.10 10.14
C ASP A 45 -23.23 -17.13 9.24
N ARG A 46 -22.70 -17.69 8.14
CA ARG A 46 -21.95 -16.92 7.14
C ARG A 46 -22.83 -15.90 6.42
N GLN A 47 -24.12 -16.18 6.23
CA GLN A 47 -25.00 -15.27 5.50
C GLN A 47 -25.25 -14.00 6.31
N SER A 48 -25.50 -14.16 7.62
CA SER A 48 -25.59 -13.05 8.55
C SER A 48 -24.31 -12.21 8.53
N LEU A 49 -23.14 -12.85 8.63
CA LEU A 49 -21.84 -12.16 8.54
C LEU A 49 -21.65 -11.38 7.24
N LEU A 50 -22.06 -11.93 6.09
CA LEU A 50 -21.93 -11.27 4.79
C LEU A 50 -22.85 -10.05 4.64
N SER A 51 -23.97 -10.00 5.37
CA SER A 51 -24.92 -8.89 5.33
C SER A 51 -24.58 -7.75 6.31
N GLN A 52 -23.67 -7.97 7.26
CA GLN A 52 -23.30 -6.97 8.24
C GLN A 52 -22.49 -5.83 7.62
N GLN A 53 -22.70 -4.62 8.14
CA GLN A 53 -21.84 -3.50 7.80
C GLN A 53 -20.43 -3.74 8.35
N LEU A 54 -19.46 -3.79 7.44
CA LEU A 54 -18.08 -4.07 7.81
C LEU A 54 -17.47 -2.86 8.53
N LYS A 55 -17.05 -3.06 9.77
CA LYS A 55 -16.18 -2.12 10.51
C LYS A 55 -14.78 -2.72 10.60
N LEU A 56 -14.03 -2.59 9.51
CA LEU A 56 -12.72 -3.21 9.39
C LEU A 56 -11.65 -2.44 10.16
N VAL A 57 -10.91 -3.17 10.98
CA VAL A 57 -9.63 -2.78 11.55
C VAL A 57 -8.53 -3.35 10.68
N TYR A 58 -7.54 -2.53 10.39
CA TYR A 58 -6.47 -2.86 9.48
C TYR A 58 -5.13 -3.02 10.21
N PRO A 59 -4.26 -3.96 9.79
CA PRO A 59 -2.91 -4.04 10.33
C PRO A 59 -2.16 -2.76 9.98
N SER A 60 -1.45 -2.21 10.96
CA SER A 60 -0.71 -0.97 10.80
C SER A 60 0.37 -1.12 9.73
N SER A 61 0.45 -0.12 8.84
CA SER A 61 1.51 0.01 7.84
C SER A 61 2.79 0.64 8.42
N LYS A 62 2.76 1.08 9.69
CA LYS A 62 3.92 1.64 10.39
C LYS A 62 4.95 0.54 10.68
N SER A 63 5.67 0.13 9.64
CA SER A 63 6.93 -0.58 9.82
C SER A 63 7.93 0.37 10.51
N PRO A 64 8.84 -0.12 11.36
CA PRO A 64 9.99 0.68 11.82
C PRO A 64 10.79 1.30 10.66
N SER A 65 10.62 0.81 9.43
CA SER A 65 11.12 1.38 8.17
C SER A 65 10.52 2.73 7.76
N GLY A 66 9.56 3.30 8.51
CA GLY A 66 8.98 4.63 8.25
C GLY A 66 10.02 5.75 8.15
N ALA A 67 11.21 5.55 8.73
CA ALA A 67 12.37 6.43 8.58
C ALA A 67 12.84 6.62 7.11
N GLN A 68 12.52 5.70 6.20
CA GLN A 68 12.95 5.83 4.79
C GLN A 68 12.15 6.89 4.02
N ALA A 69 10.88 7.11 4.35
CA ALA A 69 10.10 8.19 3.74
C ALA A 69 10.37 9.57 4.38
N ALA A 70 10.98 9.62 5.57
CA ALA A 70 11.40 10.89 6.17
C ALA A 70 12.63 11.50 5.48
N ASN A 71 13.38 10.70 4.71
CA ASN A 71 14.64 11.11 4.07
C ASN A 71 14.55 11.24 2.54
N VAL A 72 13.34 11.19 1.94
CA VAL A 72 13.20 11.37 0.48
C VAL A 72 13.14 12.85 0.12
N GLY A 73 13.75 13.22 -1.01
CA GLY A 73 13.72 14.60 -1.51
C GLY A 73 12.31 15.07 -1.88
N GLU A 74 12.09 16.39 -1.89
CA GLU A 74 10.76 17.01 -2.11
C GLU A 74 10.07 16.51 -3.39
N ASN A 75 10.83 16.32 -4.48
CA ASN A 75 10.29 15.81 -5.75
C ASN A 75 9.80 14.37 -5.63
N GLN A 76 10.54 13.51 -4.93
CA GLN A 76 10.13 12.12 -4.70
C GLN A 76 8.91 12.04 -3.80
N GLN A 77 8.79 12.93 -2.80
CA GLN A 77 7.63 13.01 -1.91
C GLN A 77 6.34 13.30 -2.69
N LYS A 78 6.38 14.16 -3.72
CA LYS A 78 5.23 14.44 -4.60
C LYS A 78 4.78 13.20 -5.40
N PHE A 79 5.73 12.45 -5.95
CA PHE A 79 5.42 11.18 -6.62
C PHE A 79 4.87 10.15 -5.65
N LEU A 80 5.50 10.01 -4.49
CA LEU A 80 5.09 9.07 -3.44
C LEU A 80 3.63 9.28 -3.02
N ALA A 81 3.26 10.53 -2.69
CA ALA A 81 1.90 10.89 -2.32
C ALA A 81 0.89 10.57 -3.45
N SER A 82 1.25 10.91 -4.69
CA SER A 82 0.42 10.62 -5.86
C SER A 82 0.22 9.12 -6.10
N ILE A 83 1.29 8.31 -5.94
CA ILE A 83 1.22 6.85 -6.11
C ILE A 83 0.39 6.21 -4.99
N MET A 84 0.53 6.67 -3.74
CA MET A 84 -0.32 6.22 -2.63
C MET A 84 -1.80 6.52 -2.89
N GLN A 85 -2.09 7.69 -3.46
CA GLN A 85 -3.45 8.03 -3.88
C GLN A 85 -3.95 7.11 -5.02
N PHE A 86 -3.09 6.80 -5.99
CA PHE A 86 -3.44 5.87 -7.07
C PHE A 86 -3.71 4.45 -6.56
N TYR A 87 -2.95 3.99 -5.56
CA TYR A 87 -3.20 2.71 -4.88
C TYR A 87 -4.62 2.70 -4.28
N ARG A 88 -4.97 3.74 -3.52
CA ARG A 88 -6.29 3.89 -2.90
C ARG A 88 -7.41 3.77 -3.93
N GLU A 89 -7.30 4.48 -5.04
CA GLU A 89 -8.32 4.50 -6.08
C GLU A 89 -8.44 3.17 -6.84
N VAL A 90 -7.31 2.57 -7.20
CA VAL A 90 -7.29 1.31 -7.97
C VAL A 90 -7.78 0.14 -7.14
N LEU A 91 -7.37 0.09 -5.86
CA LEU A 91 -7.76 -0.96 -4.93
C LEU A 91 -9.11 -0.68 -4.25
N LYS A 92 -9.69 0.51 -4.45
CA LYS A 92 -10.92 1.00 -3.80
C LYS A 92 -10.83 0.92 -2.26
N LEU A 93 -9.67 1.31 -1.71
CA LEU A 93 -9.46 1.24 -0.26
C LEU A 93 -10.22 2.38 0.44
N PRO A 94 -10.92 2.08 1.55
CA PRO A 94 -11.62 3.10 2.31
C PRO A 94 -10.62 4.03 2.99
N LYS A 95 -11.03 5.26 3.32
CA LYS A 95 -10.11 6.33 3.77
C LYS A 95 -9.35 5.94 5.04
N GLU A 96 -9.98 5.15 5.90
CA GLU A 96 -9.47 4.65 7.18
C GLU A 96 -8.32 3.64 6.98
N ARG A 97 -8.21 3.02 5.78
CA ARG A 97 -7.02 2.24 5.44
C ARG A 97 -5.87 3.18 5.15
N GLU A 98 -4.92 3.25 6.08
CA GLU A 98 -3.61 3.83 5.81
C GLU A 98 -2.87 3.04 4.74
N ILE A 99 -2.22 3.75 3.82
CA ILE A 99 -1.31 3.20 2.83
C ILE A 99 0.05 3.79 3.15
N GLY A 100 1.02 2.96 3.49
CA GLY A 100 2.38 3.38 3.74
C GLY A 100 3.27 3.36 2.50
N PRO A 101 4.43 4.03 2.56
CA PRO A 101 5.40 4.07 1.47
C PRO A 101 5.93 2.69 1.08
N ASN A 102 5.95 1.75 2.04
CA ASN A 102 6.46 0.39 1.86
C ASN A 102 5.33 -0.65 1.71
N ASP A 103 4.09 -0.22 1.57
CA ASP A 103 2.99 -1.16 1.39
C ASP A 103 3.05 -1.82 0.02
N ASN A 104 3.24 -3.12 0.04
CA ASN A 104 3.19 -3.95 -1.14
C ASN A 104 1.74 -3.98 -1.68
N PHE A 105 1.59 -3.70 -2.98
CA PHE A 105 0.29 -3.65 -3.65
C PHE A 105 -0.58 -4.90 -3.42
N PHE A 106 0.02 -6.09 -3.42
CA PHE A 106 -0.70 -7.36 -3.25
C PHE A 106 -1.10 -7.59 -1.79
N LYS A 107 -0.31 -7.12 -0.82
CA LYS A 107 -0.68 -7.16 0.60
C LYS A 107 -1.87 -6.25 0.93
N LEU A 108 -2.14 -5.26 0.07
CA LEU A 108 -3.33 -4.41 0.15
C LEU A 108 -4.54 -4.97 -0.63
N GLY A 109 -4.51 -6.25 -1.02
CA GLY A 109 -5.61 -6.86 -1.78
C GLY A 109 -5.52 -6.65 -3.29
N GLY A 110 -4.38 -6.17 -3.79
CA GLY A 110 -4.11 -6.09 -5.22
C GLY A 110 -4.05 -7.46 -5.89
N GLN A 111 -4.46 -7.51 -7.16
CA GLN A 111 -4.34 -8.68 -8.04
C GLN A 111 -3.87 -8.22 -9.42
N SER A 112 -3.47 -9.15 -10.28
CA SER A 112 -2.82 -8.84 -11.57
C SER A 112 -3.63 -7.86 -12.43
N ILE A 113 -4.94 -8.02 -12.54
CA ILE A 113 -5.79 -7.08 -13.30
C ILE A 113 -5.79 -5.66 -12.71
N LEU A 114 -5.70 -5.53 -11.39
CA LEU A 114 -5.59 -4.24 -10.73
C LEU A 114 -4.20 -3.63 -10.90
N LEU A 115 -3.15 -4.45 -10.96
CA LEU A 115 -1.79 -4.00 -11.26
C LEU A 115 -1.71 -3.37 -12.66
N LEU A 116 -2.37 -3.97 -13.66
CA LEU A 116 -2.48 -3.39 -15.00
C LEU A 116 -3.21 -2.04 -14.98
N ARG A 117 -4.28 -1.92 -14.19
CA ARG A 117 -4.99 -0.63 -14.01
C ARG A 117 -4.11 0.43 -13.37
N LEU A 118 -3.31 0.04 -12.36
CA LEU A 118 -2.32 0.92 -11.75
C LEU A 118 -1.28 1.38 -12.78
N GLN A 119 -0.71 0.46 -13.57
CA GLN A 119 0.24 0.80 -14.64
C GLN A 119 -0.35 1.83 -15.62
N SER A 120 -1.58 1.62 -16.09
CA SER A 120 -2.27 2.54 -16.99
C SER A 120 -2.56 3.89 -16.34
N LYS A 121 -2.84 3.92 -15.03
CA LYS A 121 -3.02 5.17 -14.28
C LYS A 121 -1.71 5.95 -14.13
N LEU A 122 -0.61 5.27 -13.81
CA LEU A 122 0.73 5.86 -13.78
C LEU A 122 1.09 6.47 -15.14
N LYS A 123 0.93 5.70 -16.23
CA LYS A 123 1.22 6.17 -17.60
C LYS A 123 0.45 7.43 -18.01
N ARG A 124 -0.78 7.61 -17.51
CA ARG A 124 -1.60 8.79 -17.80
C ARG A 124 -1.19 10.04 -17.02
N ASN A 125 -0.60 9.88 -15.85
CA ASN A 125 -0.31 11.01 -14.95
C ASN A 125 1.17 11.40 -14.93
N PHE A 126 2.07 10.54 -15.41
CA PHE A 126 3.50 10.79 -15.38
C PHE A 126 4.12 10.60 -16.78
N LYS A 127 5.08 11.46 -17.13
CA LYS A 127 5.73 11.50 -18.45
C LYS A 127 6.54 10.22 -18.76
N LYS A 128 7.21 9.68 -17.75
CA LYS A 128 7.98 8.43 -17.82
C LYS A 128 7.66 7.59 -16.60
N VAL A 129 7.36 6.32 -16.83
CA VAL A 129 6.99 5.39 -15.76
C VAL A 129 7.70 4.06 -15.95
N PRO A 130 8.11 3.40 -14.86
CA PRO A 130 8.64 2.06 -14.94
C PRO A 130 7.53 1.08 -15.38
N THR A 131 7.94 0.00 -16.02
CA THR A 131 7.13 -1.22 -16.07
C THR A 131 7.10 -1.80 -14.67
N LEU A 132 5.90 -2.00 -14.12
CA LEU A 132 5.74 -2.63 -12.82
C LEU A 132 6.18 -4.10 -12.90
N PRO A 133 6.96 -4.60 -11.91
CA PRO A 133 7.47 -5.96 -11.93
C PRO A 133 6.35 -7.01 -11.86
N GLU A 134 6.71 -8.25 -12.16
CA GLU A 134 5.85 -9.42 -11.98
C GLU A 134 5.18 -9.44 -10.59
N PRO A 135 3.95 -9.98 -10.50
CA PRO A 135 3.11 -9.89 -9.30
C PRO A 135 3.79 -10.39 -8.02
N PHE A 136 4.78 -11.28 -8.11
CA PHE A 136 5.42 -11.92 -6.97
C PHE A 136 6.40 -11.04 -6.19
N LYS A 137 6.98 -9.98 -6.77
CA LYS A 137 7.84 -9.02 -6.03
C LYS A 137 7.11 -7.78 -5.53
N GLY A 138 5.81 -7.66 -5.88
CA GLY A 138 4.85 -6.65 -5.44
C GLY A 138 5.36 -5.22 -5.23
N PRO A 139 5.02 -4.26 -6.10
CA PRO A 139 5.59 -2.93 -6.02
C PRO A 139 5.10 -2.18 -4.77
N THR A 140 5.98 -1.36 -4.20
CA THR A 140 5.67 -0.40 -3.14
C THR A 140 5.66 1.02 -3.70
N PRO A 141 4.87 1.94 -3.11
CA PRO A 141 4.89 3.35 -3.52
C PRO A 141 6.29 3.98 -3.54
N LEU A 142 7.14 3.65 -2.57
CA LEU A 142 8.52 4.13 -2.46
C LEU A 142 9.40 3.67 -3.63
N ILE A 143 9.31 2.38 -4.01
CA ILE A 143 10.09 1.85 -5.13
C ILE A 143 9.61 2.45 -6.45
N ILE A 144 8.30 2.61 -6.62
CA ILE A 144 7.75 3.23 -7.83
C ILE A 144 8.17 4.70 -7.92
N SER A 145 8.12 5.47 -6.82
CA SER A 145 8.47 6.89 -6.81
C SER A 145 9.95 7.09 -7.15
N GLN A 146 10.84 6.26 -6.59
CA GLN A 146 12.27 6.29 -6.92
C GLN A 146 12.50 6.01 -8.41
N LYS A 147 11.91 4.95 -8.94
CA LYS A 147 12.06 4.60 -10.36
C LYS A 147 11.54 5.69 -11.30
N ILE A 148 10.47 6.39 -10.93
CA ILE A 148 9.96 7.52 -11.73
C ILE A 148 10.96 8.69 -11.70
N LEU A 149 11.58 8.93 -10.55
CA LEU A 149 12.61 9.97 -10.41
C LEU A 149 13.84 9.65 -11.27
N ASP A 150 14.33 8.41 -11.20
CA ASP A 150 15.52 7.96 -11.96
C ASP A 150 15.30 8.03 -13.48
N LEU A 151 14.05 7.89 -13.93
CA LEU A 151 13.69 7.99 -15.35
C LEU A 151 13.56 9.42 -15.84
N GLN A 152 13.38 10.39 -14.94
CA GLN A 152 13.43 11.79 -15.33
C GLN A 152 14.86 12.13 -15.75
N PRO A 153 15.04 12.90 -16.83
CA PRO A 153 16.37 13.39 -17.16
C PRO A 153 16.92 14.07 -15.91
N LEU A 154 18.12 13.66 -15.48
CA LEU A 154 18.90 14.41 -14.50
C LEU A 154 18.82 15.86 -14.96
N LEU A 155 18.27 16.74 -14.10
CA LEU A 155 18.47 18.17 -14.31
C LEU A 155 19.98 18.32 -14.46
N GLN A 156 20.42 18.62 -15.69
CA GLN A 156 21.82 18.90 -15.94
C GLN A 156 22.20 19.97 -14.91
N PRO A 157 23.26 19.77 -14.10
CA PRO A 157 23.71 20.84 -13.22
C PRO A 157 23.92 22.04 -14.13
N ALA A 158 23.17 23.11 -13.83
CA ALA A 158 23.23 24.36 -14.54
C ALA A 158 24.70 24.69 -14.75
N GLN A 159 25.05 24.84 -16.03
CA GLN A 159 26.28 25.41 -16.55
C GLN A 159 27.17 25.98 -15.44
N LEU A 160 28.20 25.22 -15.06
CA LEU A 160 29.42 25.78 -14.50
C LEU A 160 29.99 26.73 -15.56
N SER A 161 29.42 27.92 -15.68
CA SER A 161 30.07 29.07 -16.26
C SER A 161 31.12 29.54 -15.25
N ILE A 162 32.11 28.68 -15.00
CA ILE A 162 33.44 29.17 -14.68
C ILE A 162 33.94 29.74 -16.00
N GLN A 163 33.69 31.03 -16.21
CA GLN A 163 34.50 31.82 -17.11
C GLN A 163 35.92 31.80 -16.55
N ALA A 164 36.70 30.80 -16.98
CA ALA A 164 38.13 30.91 -17.05
C ALA A 164 38.45 31.66 -18.34
N ARG A 165 39.01 32.87 -18.22
CA ARG A 165 40.15 33.42 -18.99
C ARG A 165 40.12 34.95 -18.91
N ILE A 166 41.08 35.52 -18.20
CA ILE A 166 42.34 36.16 -18.68
C ILE A 166 42.13 37.67 -18.71
#